data_AF-A0AAV5FPQ4-F1
#
_entry.id   AF-A0AAV5FPQ4-F1
#
_cell.length_a   1.000
_cell.length_b   1.000
_cell.length_c   1.000
_cell.angle_alpha   90.00
_cell.angle_beta   90.00
_cell.angle_gamma   90.00
#
_symmetry.space_group_name_H-M   'P 1'
#
loop_
_entity.id
_entity.type
_entity.pdbx_description
1 polymer ?
#
loop_
_entity_poly.entity_id
_entity_poly.type
_entity_poly.pdbx_seq_one_letter_code
_entity_poly.pdbx_strand_id
1 'polypeptide(L)'
;MPDLPCDGDGVCMVCGAASPPEVDLLRCSTCATPWHSPCVTNPPALSDVATWSCPDCSGDAAPAPIPAPGAGGELVAAIRAIEADQSLSDQEKARRRQALLAPFCRC
;
A
#
# COMPACT_ATOMS: atom_id res chain seq x y z
N MET A 1 -8.03 -24.92 13.51
CA MET A 1 -8.12 -23.49 13.14
C MET A 1 -6.84 -23.19 12.37
N PRO A 2 -6.90 -22.66 11.14
CA PRO A 2 -5.68 -22.29 10.44
C PRO A 2 -5.09 -21.06 11.16
N ASP A 3 -3.91 -21.24 11.77
CA ASP A 3 -3.01 -20.15 12.12
C ASP A 3 -2.70 -19.40 10.82
N LEU A 4 -3.38 -18.28 10.60
CA LEU A 4 -2.91 -17.32 9.62
C LEU A 4 -1.58 -16.79 10.16
N PRO A 5 -0.48 -16.84 9.38
CA PRO A 5 0.77 -16.21 9.79
C PRO A 5 0.57 -14.70 9.77
N CYS A 6 0.02 -14.16 10.86
CA CYS A 6 -0.02 -12.73 11.15
C CYS A 6 1.25 -12.32 11.89
N ASP A 7 2.41 -12.85 11.47
CA ASP A 7 3.69 -12.24 11.81
C ASP A 7 3.92 -11.12 10.81
N GLY A 8 3.27 -9.98 11.06
CA GLY A 8 3.83 -8.71 10.60
C GLY A 8 5.11 -8.49 11.39
N ASP A 9 6.22 -9.04 10.88
CA ASP A 9 7.58 -9.34 11.40
C ASP A 9 8.28 -8.35 12.36
N GLY A 10 7.55 -7.50 13.11
CA GLY A 10 8.14 -6.46 13.95
C GLY A 10 9.01 -5.48 13.16
N VAL A 11 8.87 -5.46 11.83
CA VAL A 11 9.65 -4.63 10.93
C VAL A 11 9.00 -3.27 10.76
N CYS A 12 9.78 -2.22 10.93
CA CYS A 12 9.29 -0.87 10.74
C CYS A 12 8.95 -0.63 9.25
N MET A 13 7.76 -0.11 8.97
CA MET A 13 7.32 0.20 7.60
C MET A 13 8.17 1.26 6.87
N VAL A 14 8.94 2.07 7.62
CA VAL A 14 9.79 3.12 7.03
C VAL A 14 11.15 2.58 6.61
N CYS A 15 11.84 1.90 7.51
CA CYS A 15 13.22 1.45 7.25
C CYS A 15 13.34 -0.04 6.89
N GLY A 16 12.26 -0.82 7.03
CA GLY A 16 12.24 -2.26 6.78
C GLY A 16 13.06 -3.08 7.78
N ALA A 17 13.59 -2.46 8.84
CA ALA A 17 14.38 -3.14 9.85
C ALA A 17 13.49 -3.68 10.98
N ALA A 18 13.80 -4.90 11.44
CA ALA A 18 13.23 -5.46 12.65
C ALA A 18 13.65 -4.62 13.86
N SER A 19 12.79 -4.52 14.87
CA SER A 19 13.08 -3.73 16.06
C SER A 19 14.25 -4.30 16.86
N PRO A 20 15.30 -3.50 17.12
CA PRO A 20 16.20 -3.76 18.23
C PRO A 20 15.42 -3.72 19.57
N PRO A 21 15.86 -4.45 20.60
CA PRO A 21 15.17 -4.51 21.91
C PRO A 21 15.10 -3.16 22.66
N GLU A 22 15.84 -2.16 22.19
CA GLU A 22 16.04 -0.86 22.83
C GLU A 22 15.24 0.28 22.18
N VAL A 23 14.43 0.00 21.15
CA VAL A 23 13.65 1.03 20.44
C VAL A 23 12.15 0.81 20.63
N ASP A 24 11.46 1.83 21.13
CA ASP A 24 10.00 1.80 21.27
C ASP A 24 9.31 1.65 19.92
N LEU A 25 8.57 0.54 19.80
CA LEU A 25 7.78 0.18 18.63
C LEU A 25 6.34 0.69 18.81
N LEU A 26 5.95 1.63 17.97
CA LEU A 26 4.58 2.10 17.84
C LEU A 26 3.81 1.17 16.90
N ARG A 27 2.59 0.78 17.30
CA ARG A 27 1.70 -0.03 16.48
C ARG A 27 0.48 0.78 16.12
N CYS A 28 0.18 0.88 14.83
CA CYS A 28 -1.02 1.58 14.37
C CYS A 28 -2.28 0.84 14.87
N SER A 29 -3.20 1.55 15.51
CA SER A 29 -4.47 0.99 16.01
C SER A 29 -5.41 0.54 14.87
N THR A 30 -5.21 1.05 13.66
CA THR A 30 -6.05 0.73 12.48
C THR A 30 -5.51 -0.44 11.66
N CYS A 31 -4.23 -0.40 11.27
CA CYS A 31 -3.64 -1.40 10.37
C CYS A 31 -2.67 -2.37 11.07
N ALA A 32 -2.46 -2.21 12.39
CA ALA A 32 -1.55 -3.01 13.20
C ALA A 32 -0.08 -3.02 12.74
N THR A 33 0.29 -2.19 11.77
CA THR A 33 1.66 -2.10 11.25
C THR A 33 2.62 -1.55 12.31
N PRO A 34 3.86 -2.09 12.41
CA PRO A 34 4.88 -1.58 13.32
C PRO A 34 5.67 -0.41 12.73
N TRP A 35 5.98 0.56 13.60
CA TRP A 35 6.77 1.74 13.29
C TRP A 35 7.72 2.04 14.45
N HIS A 36 8.97 2.39 14.20
CA HIS A 36 9.81 2.92 15.27
C HIS A 36 9.38 4.34 15.62
N SER A 37 9.35 4.68 16.91
CA SER A 37 9.17 6.06 17.37
C SER A 37 10.04 7.09 16.62
N PRO A 38 11.36 6.88 16.42
CA PRO A 38 12.21 7.81 15.63
C PRO A 38 11.92 7.82 14.12
N CYS A 39 11.22 6.81 13.59
CA CYS A 39 10.84 6.76 12.17
C CYS A 39 9.54 7.52 11.88
N VAL A 40 8.86 8.03 12.92
CA VAL A 40 7.61 8.79 12.80
C VAL A 40 7.91 10.26 13.08
N THR A 41 7.44 11.15 12.19
CA THR A 41 7.70 12.61 12.27
C THR A 41 7.16 13.26 13.56
N ASN A 42 6.06 12.73 14.10
CA ASN A 42 5.43 13.20 15.34
C ASN A 42 4.92 12.01 16.14
N PRO A 43 5.77 11.37 16.96
CA PRO A 43 5.35 10.23 17.77
C PRO A 43 4.36 10.66 18.86
N PRO A 44 3.38 9.81 19.21
CA PRO A 44 2.41 10.09 20.26
C PRO A 44 3.08 10.12 21.65
N ALA A 45 2.43 10.77 22.61
CA ALA A 45 2.79 10.58 24.02
C ALA A 45 2.54 9.13 24.45
N LEU A 46 3.26 8.63 25.45
CA LEU A 46 3.12 7.25 25.96
C LEU A 46 1.67 6.86 26.29
N SER A 47 0.89 7.82 26.78
CA SER A 47 -0.54 7.63 27.11
C SER A 47 -1.44 7.39 25.88
N ASP A 48 -1.04 7.89 24.71
CA ASP A 48 -1.82 7.87 23.48
C ASP A 48 -1.33 6.81 22.48
N VAL A 49 -0.26 6.07 22.81
CA VAL A 49 0.32 5.01 21.96
C VAL A 49 -0.71 3.94 21.58
N ALA A 50 -1.62 3.60 22.49
CA ALA A 50 -2.63 2.58 22.26
C ALA A 50 -3.66 2.97 21.19
N THR A 51 -3.92 4.27 21.04
CA THR A 51 -4.89 4.82 20.07
C THR A 51 -4.22 5.44 18.84
N TRP A 52 -2.89 5.47 18.82
CA TRP A 52 -2.12 6.09 17.74
C TRP A 52 -2.40 5.46 16.37
N SER A 53 -2.50 6.30 15.36
CA SER A 53 -2.67 5.91 13.96
C SER A 53 -1.45 6.36 13.15
N CYS A 54 -0.96 5.51 12.24
CA CYS A 54 0.16 5.85 11.38
C CYS A 54 -0.22 6.98 10.40
N PRO A 55 0.77 7.70 9.81
CA PRO A 55 0.49 8.77 8.84
C PRO A 55 -0.36 8.30 7.65
N ASP A 56 -0.21 7.05 7.20
CA ASP A 56 -1.03 6.46 6.13
C ASP A 56 -2.51 6.29 6.53
N CYS A 57 -2.80 5.92 7.78
CA CYS A 57 -4.17 5.75 8.26
C CYS A 57 -4.81 7.06 8.73
N SER A 58 -4.00 8.01 9.23
CA SER A 58 -4.48 9.30 9.75
C SER A 58 -4.80 10.30 8.64
N GLY A 59 -4.42 10.02 7.40
CA GLY A 59 -4.61 10.93 6.26
C GLY A 59 -3.62 12.10 6.23
N ASP A 60 -2.63 12.12 7.14
CA ASP A 60 -1.49 13.05 7.16
C ASP A 60 -0.32 12.49 6.33
N ALA A 61 -0.61 11.55 5.43
CA ALA A 61 0.28 11.28 4.32
C ALA A 61 0.40 12.61 3.56
N ALA A 62 1.55 13.30 3.75
CA ALA A 62 1.95 14.43 2.92
C ALA A 62 1.51 14.12 1.50
N PRO A 63 0.73 15.00 0.84
CA PRO A 63 0.09 14.67 -0.42
C PRO A 63 1.17 14.10 -1.32
N ALA A 64 1.12 12.77 -1.54
CA ALA A 64 2.04 12.13 -2.45
C ALA A 64 1.92 12.97 -3.72
N PRO A 65 3.04 13.47 -4.28
CA PRO A 65 2.97 14.28 -5.48
C PRO A 65 2.11 13.47 -6.44
N ILE A 66 0.94 14.01 -6.78
CA ILE A 66 -0.01 13.35 -7.68
C ILE A 66 0.88 12.93 -8.85
N PRO A 67 1.09 11.63 -9.09
CA PRO A 67 1.98 11.23 -10.15
C PRO A 67 1.41 11.93 -11.38
N ALA A 68 2.23 12.78 -12.00
CA ALA A 68 1.90 13.38 -13.28
C ALA A 68 1.32 12.27 -14.15
N PRO A 69 0.25 12.50 -14.94
CA PRO A 69 -0.44 11.44 -15.67
C PRO A 69 0.58 10.62 -16.45
N GLY A 70 0.95 9.48 -15.87
CA GLY A 70 2.19 8.78 -16.17
C GLY A 70 1.92 7.33 -15.91
N ALA A 71 1.99 6.54 -16.98
CA ALA A 71 1.78 5.10 -17.10
C ALA A 71 0.48 4.52 -16.47
N GLY A 72 0.23 4.73 -15.18
CA GLY A 72 -0.93 4.20 -14.44
C GLY A 72 -2.27 4.82 -14.88
N GLY A 73 -2.31 6.13 -15.15
CA GLY A 73 -3.53 6.79 -15.64
C GLY A 73 -3.95 6.31 -17.03
N GLU A 74 -2.97 6.06 -17.90
CA GLU A 74 -3.18 5.54 -19.25
C GLU A 74 -3.64 4.08 -19.22
N LEU A 75 -3.05 3.24 -18.36
CA LEU A 75 -3.49 1.87 -18.12
C LEU A 75 -4.96 1.81 -17.68
N VAL A 76 -5.37 2.65 -16.72
CA VAL A 76 -6.75 2.70 -16.22
C VAL A 76 -7.71 3.22 -17.29
N ALA A 77 -7.30 4.20 -18.10
CA ALA A 77 -8.10 4.67 -19.23
C ALA A 77 -8.30 3.57 -20.29
N ALA A 78 -7.25 2.83 -20.63
CA ALA A 78 -7.31 1.71 -21.57
C ALA A 78 -8.20 0.55 -21.07
N ILE A 79 -8.12 0.21 -19.78
CA ILE A 79 -9.00 -0.80 -19.17
C ILE A 79 -10.47 -0.36 -19.29
N ARG A 80 -10.80 0.90 -18.96
CA ARG A 80 -12.17 1.42 -19.06
C ARG A 80 -12.71 1.43 -20.49
N ALA A 81 -11.86 1.71 -21.47
CA ALA A 81 -12.25 1.67 -22.88
C ALA A 81 -12.64 0.25 -23.33
N ILE A 82 -11.88 -0.77 -22.93
CA ILE A 82 -12.20 -2.20 -23.19
C ILE A 82 -13.53 -2.59 -22.54
N GLU A 83 -13.78 -2.04 -21.35
CA GLU A 83 -14.97 -2.32 -20.55
C GLU A 83 -16.25 -1.81 -21.18
N ALA A 84 -16.20 -0.59 -21.71
CA ALA A 84 -17.31 0.09 -22.35
C ALA A 84 -17.64 -0.46 -23.76
N ASP A 85 -16.72 -1.23 -24.37
CA ASP A 85 -16.93 -1.79 -25.70
C ASP A 85 -17.97 -2.92 -25.67
N GLN A 86 -19.17 -2.66 -26.20
CA GLN A 86 -20.28 -3.62 -26.24
C GLN A 86 -20.12 -4.67 -27.35
N SER A 87 -19.18 -4.48 -28.28
CA SER A 87 -18.92 -5.43 -29.36
C SER A 87 -18.06 -6.62 -28.93
N LEU A 88 -17.42 -6.53 -27.77
CA LEU A 88 -16.55 -7.56 -27.21
C LEU A 88 -17.33 -8.47 -26.26
N SER A 89 -17.12 -9.78 -26.37
CA SER A 89 -17.56 -10.73 -25.36
C SER A 89 -16.76 -10.55 -24.07
N ASP A 90 -17.30 -11.01 -22.94
CA ASP A 90 -16.60 -10.93 -21.64
C ASP A 90 -15.22 -11.61 -21.68
N GLN A 91 -15.10 -12.72 -22.42
CA GLN A 91 -13.84 -13.42 -22.60
C GLN A 91 -12.81 -12.55 -23.35
N GLU A 92 -13.24 -11.83 -24.38
CA GLU A 92 -12.39 -10.97 -25.19
C GLU A 92 -11.94 -9.73 -24.40
N LYS A 93 -12.86 -9.15 -23.61
CA LYS A 93 -12.53 -8.07 -22.66
C LYS A 93 -11.47 -8.52 -21.66
N ALA A 94 -11.64 -9.70 -21.07
CA ALA A 94 -10.69 -10.26 -20.11
C ALA A 94 -9.30 -10.45 -20.71
N ARG A 95 -9.19 -11.01 -21.92
CA ARG A 95 -7.90 -11.16 -22.63
C ARG A 95 -7.22 -9.82 -22.86
N ARG A 96 -7.96 -8.82 -23.33
CA ARG A 96 -7.40 -7.49 -23.65
C ARG A 96 -6.91 -6.75 -22.41
N ARG A 97 -7.64 -6.83 -21.28
CA ARG A 97 -7.16 -6.25 -20.01
C ARG A 97 -5.86 -6.89 -19.54
N GLN A 98 -5.75 -8.21 -19.63
CA GLN A 98 -4.55 -8.94 -19.21
C GLN A 98 -3.34 -8.58 -20.07
N ALA A 99 -3.54 -8.37 -21.39
CA ALA A 99 -2.48 -7.93 -22.28
C ALA A 99 -1.90 -6.55 -21.90
N LEU A 100 -2.67 -5.68 -21.25
CA LEU A 100 -2.19 -4.38 -20.77
C LEU A 100 -1.27 -4.49 -19.52
N LEU A 101 -1.37 -5.59 -18.76
CA LEU A 101 -0.60 -5.81 -17.52
C LEU A 101 0.70 -6.58 -17.73
N ALA A 102 0.87 -7.22 -18.88
CA ALA A 102 2.10 -7.88 -19.27
C ALA A 102 2.94 -6.88 -20.08
N PRO A 103 3.85 -6.11 -19.46
CA PRO A 103 4.80 -5.35 -20.27
C PRO A 103 5.58 -6.36 -21.11
N PHE A 104 5.77 -6.05 -22.39
CA PHE A 104 6.67 -6.80 -23.25
C PHE A 104 8.00 -7.01 -22.49
N CYS A 105 8.27 -8.24 -22.04
CA CYS A 105 9.60 -8.65 -21.67
C CYS A 105 10.39 -8.67 -22.99
N ARG A 106 10.88 -7.49 -23.41
CA ARG A 106 11.84 -7.39 -24.51
C ARG A 106 13.17 -7.84 -23.92
N CYS A 107 13.54 -9.07 -24.28
CA CYS A 107 14.90 -9.59 -24.12
C CYS A 107 15.91 -8.69 -24.85
#